data_AF-A0A257JS65-F1
#
_entry.id   AF-A0A257JS65-F1
#
_cell.length_a   1.000
_cell.length_b   1.000
_cell.length_c   1.000
_cell.angle_alpha   90.00
_cell.angle_beta   90.00
_cell.angle_gamma   90.00
#
_symmetry.space_group_name_H-M   'P 1'
#
loop_
_entity.id
_entity.type
_entity.pdbx_description
1 polymer ?
#
loop_
_entity_poly.entity_id
_entity_poly.type
_entity_poly.pdbx_seq_one_letter_code
_entity_poly.pdbx_strand_id
1 'polypeptide(L)'
;MPLQPTAASRAYQGMALGVALPAGAPPMASLADLGERKLGVTSGTLGGSVAMMWRFGVLKPRLVSLGQRDDALGELAKHASAGGGRFDALMLPLALLDGWKLLHPEAPLVAAAWRKPIGVNLGFVTLASATAVRQALDDTITQARADGRLAAWAAEEGVSWAPPVTPEIGRGPSMAELAAD
;
A
#
# COMPACT_ATOMS: atom_id res chain seq x y z
N MET A 1 16.58 14.97 28.71
CA MET A 1 16.58 15.84 27.52
C MET A 1 15.13 16.20 27.21
N PRO A 2 14.75 17.48 27.06
CA PRO A 2 13.36 17.83 26.76
C PRO A 2 12.97 17.42 25.34
N LEU A 3 11.71 17.03 25.15
CA LEU A 3 11.14 16.79 23.83
C LEU A 3 11.10 18.09 23.03
N GLN A 4 11.54 18.03 21.78
CA GLN A 4 11.56 19.19 20.87
C GLN A 4 10.45 19.06 19.83
N PRO A 5 9.87 20.18 19.36
CA PRO A 5 8.87 20.15 18.31
C PRO A 5 9.45 19.62 17.00
N THR A 6 8.65 18.86 16.25
CA THR A 6 8.98 18.32 14.94
C THR A 6 8.13 18.94 13.84
N ALA A 7 8.64 18.93 12.60
CA ALA A 7 7.87 19.32 11.42
C ALA A 7 8.17 18.37 10.25
N ALA A 8 7.15 18.11 9.43
CA ALA A 8 7.27 17.30 8.23
C ALA A 8 7.81 18.12 7.04
N SER A 9 8.53 17.47 6.15
CA SER A 9 8.82 17.98 4.80
C SER A 9 7.60 17.88 3.89
N ARG A 10 7.74 18.35 2.64
CA ARG A 10 6.90 17.92 1.51
C ARG A 10 6.85 16.41 1.42
N ALA A 11 5.75 15.89 0.88
CA ALA A 11 5.62 14.46 0.75
C ALA A 11 6.39 13.90 -0.44
N TYR A 12 7.03 12.76 -0.24
CA TYR A 12 7.71 12.00 -1.29
C TYR A 12 6.88 10.80 -1.78
N GLN A 13 5.89 10.33 -1.01
CA GLN A 13 5.07 9.17 -1.36
C GLN A 13 3.64 9.31 -0.84
N GLY A 14 2.66 8.91 -1.65
CA GLY A 14 1.29 8.64 -1.20
C GLY A 14 1.17 7.21 -0.65
N MET A 15 0.46 7.02 0.45
CA MET A 15 0.08 5.69 0.91
C MET A 15 -1.03 5.12 0.02
N ALA A 16 -0.88 3.85 -0.35
CA ALA A 16 -1.87 3.13 -1.12
C ALA A 16 -2.10 1.72 -0.56
N LEU A 17 -3.36 1.29 -0.59
CA LEU A 17 -3.70 -0.11 -0.55
C LEU A 17 -3.41 -0.72 -1.91
N GLY A 18 -3.02 -1.99 -1.90
CA GLY A 18 -2.93 -2.80 -3.09
C GLY A 18 -3.29 -4.24 -2.77
N VAL A 19 -3.05 -5.10 -3.75
CA VAL A 19 -3.24 -6.54 -3.58
C VAL A 19 -1.93 -7.25 -3.92
N ALA A 20 -1.46 -8.09 -2.99
CA ALA A 20 -0.39 -9.03 -3.24
C ALA A 20 -0.96 -10.31 -3.89
N LEU A 21 -0.24 -10.83 -4.87
CA LEU A 21 -0.57 -12.02 -5.65
C LEU A 21 0.66 -12.96 -5.71
N PRO A 22 0.45 -14.28 -5.82
CA PRO A 22 1.47 -15.19 -6.30
C PRO A 22 2.03 -14.73 -7.66
N ALA A 23 3.34 -14.82 -7.86
CA ALA A 23 3.97 -14.54 -9.15
C ALA A 23 3.39 -15.48 -10.22
N GLY A 24 2.98 -14.92 -11.35
CA GLY A 24 2.32 -15.68 -12.43
C GLY A 24 0.81 -15.88 -12.25
N ALA A 25 0.21 -15.45 -11.13
CA ALA A 25 -1.24 -15.39 -11.02
C ALA A 25 -1.83 -14.42 -12.06
N PRO A 26 -3.10 -14.62 -12.49
CA PRO A 26 -3.75 -13.69 -13.41
C PRO A 26 -3.65 -12.24 -12.90
N PRO A 27 -3.21 -11.29 -13.76
CA PRO A 27 -3.02 -9.91 -13.38
C PRO A 27 -4.35 -9.30 -12.94
N MET A 28 -4.26 -8.28 -12.10
CA MET A 28 -5.44 -7.60 -11.56
C MET A 28 -5.22 -6.09 -11.61
N ALA A 29 -6.00 -5.41 -12.45
CA ALA A 29 -6.02 -3.95 -12.57
C ALA A 29 -7.25 -3.34 -11.86
N SER A 30 -8.31 -4.13 -11.68
CA SER A 30 -9.51 -3.84 -10.90
C SER A 30 -9.78 -4.98 -9.92
N LEU A 31 -10.46 -4.71 -8.80
CA LEU A 31 -10.97 -5.78 -7.94
C LEU A 31 -11.98 -6.70 -8.65
N ALA A 32 -12.55 -6.28 -9.79
CA ALA A 32 -13.38 -7.12 -10.65
C ALA A 32 -12.58 -8.29 -11.26
N ASP A 33 -11.28 -8.11 -11.53
CA ASP A 33 -10.43 -9.15 -12.13
C ASP A 33 -10.03 -10.23 -11.10
N LEU A 34 -10.48 -10.12 -9.85
CA LEU A 34 -10.34 -11.18 -8.87
C LEU A 34 -10.95 -12.49 -9.39
N GLY A 35 -12.08 -12.42 -10.11
CA GLY A 35 -12.80 -13.61 -10.59
C GLY A 35 -13.19 -14.52 -9.44
N GLU A 36 -13.15 -15.84 -9.60
CA GLU A 36 -13.53 -16.79 -8.53
C GLU A 36 -12.50 -16.93 -7.40
N ARG A 37 -11.37 -16.20 -7.48
CA ARG A 37 -10.32 -16.24 -6.45
C ARG A 37 -10.80 -15.65 -5.12
N LYS A 38 -10.27 -16.18 -4.04
CA LYS A 38 -10.51 -15.71 -2.68
C LYS A 38 -9.53 -14.60 -2.30
N LEU A 39 -10.06 -13.55 -1.68
CA LEU A 39 -9.29 -12.40 -1.22
C LEU A 39 -9.17 -12.42 0.30
N GLY A 40 -7.94 -12.58 0.78
CA GLY A 40 -7.57 -12.38 2.18
C GLY A 40 -7.65 -10.90 2.55
N VAL A 41 -8.30 -10.61 3.67
CA VAL A 41 -8.39 -9.27 4.25
C VAL A 41 -8.26 -9.32 5.76
N THR A 42 -7.46 -8.44 6.33
CA THR A 42 -7.33 -8.36 7.79
C THR A 42 -8.51 -7.62 8.39
N SER A 43 -9.21 -8.25 9.35
CA SER A 43 -10.38 -7.66 10.02
C SER A 43 -10.05 -6.36 10.73
N GLY A 44 -10.92 -5.35 10.60
CA GLY A 44 -10.71 -4.05 11.26
C GLY A 44 -9.66 -3.16 10.58
N THR A 45 -9.19 -3.53 9.39
CA THR A 45 -8.34 -2.65 8.56
C THR A 45 -9.15 -1.92 7.51
N LEU A 46 -8.60 -0.81 7.02
CA LEU A 46 -9.17 -0.09 5.88
C LEU A 46 -9.32 -0.99 4.64
N GLY A 47 -8.35 -1.89 4.39
CA GLY A 47 -8.44 -2.86 3.30
C GLY A 47 -9.64 -3.81 3.44
N GLY A 48 -9.90 -4.31 4.65
CA GLY A 48 -11.11 -5.07 4.94
C GLY A 48 -12.39 -4.30 4.64
N SER A 49 -12.46 -3.03 5.05
CA SER A 49 -13.61 -2.17 4.76
C SER A 49 -13.82 -1.94 3.26
N VAL A 50 -12.75 -1.63 2.50
CA VAL A 50 -12.80 -1.47 1.04
C VAL A 50 -13.36 -2.72 0.38
N ALA A 51 -12.81 -3.89 0.70
CA ALA A 51 -13.24 -5.15 0.11
C ALA A 51 -14.70 -5.51 0.46
N MET A 52 -15.14 -5.23 1.69
CA MET A 52 -16.51 -5.47 2.13
C MET A 52 -17.54 -4.55 1.46
N MET A 53 -17.15 -3.32 1.12
CA MET A 53 -18.03 -2.30 0.54
C MET A 53 -18.03 -2.29 -0.99
N TRP A 54 -16.98 -2.82 -1.62
CA TRP A 54 -16.79 -2.76 -3.06
C TRP A 54 -18.02 -3.27 -3.81
N ARG A 55 -18.56 -2.40 -4.69
CA ARG A 55 -19.80 -2.62 -5.46
C ARG A 55 -20.94 -3.21 -4.61
N PHE A 56 -21.18 -2.64 -3.44
CA PHE A 56 -22.24 -3.07 -2.51
C PHE A 56 -22.05 -4.51 -1.98
N GLY A 57 -20.79 -4.95 -1.86
CA GLY A 57 -20.43 -6.21 -1.23
C GLY A 57 -20.35 -7.42 -2.18
N VAL A 58 -20.14 -7.19 -3.47
CA VAL A 58 -19.99 -8.26 -4.49
C VAL A 58 -18.83 -9.22 -4.16
N LEU A 59 -17.81 -8.78 -3.42
CA LEU A 59 -16.71 -9.64 -3.00
C LEU A 59 -17.01 -10.50 -1.77
N LYS A 60 -18.06 -10.22 -0.99
CA LYS A 60 -18.32 -10.87 0.32
C LYS A 60 -18.22 -12.40 0.30
N PRO A 61 -18.78 -13.14 -0.69
CA PRO A 61 -18.68 -14.60 -0.73
C PRO A 61 -17.26 -15.13 -0.94
N ARG A 62 -16.33 -14.29 -1.41
CA ARG A 62 -14.94 -14.60 -1.72
C ARG A 62 -13.96 -14.04 -0.69
N LEU A 63 -14.43 -13.33 0.34
CA LEU A 63 -13.55 -12.77 1.36
C LEU A 63 -13.15 -13.83 2.38
N VAL A 64 -11.87 -13.83 2.72
CA VAL A 64 -11.30 -14.60 3.82
C VAL A 64 -10.84 -13.62 4.88
N SER A 65 -11.53 -13.64 6.01
CA SER A 65 -11.24 -12.74 7.13
C SER A 65 -10.05 -13.27 7.93
N LEU A 66 -9.01 -12.45 8.05
CA LEU A 66 -7.76 -12.76 8.74
C LEU A 66 -7.64 -11.98 10.05
N GLY A 67 -7.01 -12.58 11.06
CA GLY A 67 -6.66 -11.92 12.30
C GLY A 67 -5.52 -10.92 12.12
N GLN A 68 -5.47 -9.90 12.97
CA GLN A 68 -4.39 -8.88 12.96
C GLN A 68 -2.99 -9.45 13.26
N ARG A 69 -2.93 -10.65 13.87
CA ARG A 69 -1.68 -11.34 14.21
C ARG A 69 -1.37 -12.50 13.26
N ASP A 70 -2.19 -12.73 12.25
CA ASP A 70 -1.95 -13.78 11.27
C ASP A 70 -0.78 -13.37 10.38
N ASP A 71 0.11 -14.31 10.08
CA ASP A 71 1.16 -14.15 9.06
C ASP A 71 0.55 -14.31 7.66
N ALA A 72 -0.24 -13.32 7.24
CA ALA A 72 -0.99 -13.37 5.99
C ALA A 72 -0.07 -13.42 4.75
N LEU A 73 1.05 -12.69 4.77
CA LEU A 73 2.01 -12.70 3.67
C LEU A 73 2.77 -14.03 3.60
N GLY A 74 3.17 -14.59 4.74
CA GLY A 74 3.77 -15.92 4.79
C GLY A 74 2.80 -17.04 4.36
N GLU A 75 1.52 -16.95 4.72
CA GLU A 75 0.49 -17.89 4.24
C GLU A 75 0.33 -17.80 2.71
N LEU A 76 0.25 -16.59 2.15
CA LEU A 76 0.18 -16.38 0.70
C LEU A 76 1.43 -16.88 -0.02
N ALA A 77 2.61 -16.64 0.53
CA ALA A 77 3.87 -17.09 -0.05
C ALA A 77 3.98 -18.62 -0.05
N LYS A 78 3.55 -19.29 1.03
CA LYS A 78 3.48 -20.76 1.08
C LYS A 78 2.50 -21.30 0.04
N HIS A 79 1.34 -20.65 -0.11
CA HIS A 79 0.38 -21.00 -1.15
C HIS A 79 0.97 -20.88 -2.55
N ALA A 80 1.68 -19.78 -2.83
CA ALA A 80 2.35 -19.55 -4.10
C ALA A 80 3.41 -20.62 -4.44
N SER A 81 4.15 -21.11 -3.44
CA SER A 81 5.24 -22.08 -3.65
C SER A 81 4.80 -23.54 -3.65
N ALA A 82 3.83 -23.92 -2.81
CA ALA A 82 3.47 -25.33 -2.58
C ALA A 82 2.05 -25.69 -3.05
N GLY A 83 1.26 -24.71 -3.48
CA GLY A 83 -0.18 -24.87 -3.70
C GLY A 83 -0.96 -25.05 -2.40
N GLY A 84 -2.27 -24.86 -2.46
CA GLY A 84 -3.14 -24.91 -1.29
C GLY A 84 -3.00 -23.67 -0.38
N GLY A 85 -4.11 -23.13 0.09
CA GLY A 85 -4.15 -21.87 0.82
C GLY A 85 -5.59 -21.45 1.03
N ARG A 86 -5.88 -20.67 2.07
CA ARG A 86 -7.27 -20.23 2.31
C ARG A 86 -7.69 -19.15 1.33
N PHE A 87 -6.74 -18.39 0.80
CA PHE A 87 -6.94 -17.28 -0.14
C PHE A 87 -5.84 -17.24 -1.21
N ASP A 88 -6.18 -16.67 -2.37
CA ASP A 88 -5.29 -16.63 -3.54
C ASP A 88 -4.67 -15.23 -3.76
N ALA A 89 -5.18 -14.23 -3.03
CA ALA A 89 -4.76 -12.83 -3.09
C ALA A 89 -4.90 -12.19 -1.71
N LEU A 90 -4.09 -11.19 -1.38
CA LEU A 90 -4.14 -10.49 -0.09
C LEU A 90 -4.25 -8.98 -0.31
N MET A 91 -5.22 -8.31 0.31
CA MET A 91 -5.30 -6.84 0.30
C MET A 91 -4.59 -6.25 1.53
N LEU A 92 -3.67 -5.31 1.30
CA LEU A 92 -2.85 -4.70 2.34
C LEU A 92 -2.28 -3.34 1.89
N PRO A 93 -1.83 -2.47 2.81
CA PRO A 93 -0.95 -1.36 2.48
C PRO A 93 0.31 -1.86 1.77
N LEU A 94 0.67 -1.28 0.63
CA LEU A 94 1.80 -1.78 -0.18
C LEU A 94 3.14 -1.68 0.51
N ALA A 95 3.34 -0.66 1.35
CA ALA A 95 4.55 -0.53 2.15
C ALA A 95 4.80 -1.76 3.05
N LEU A 96 3.75 -2.48 3.48
CA LEU A 96 3.91 -3.73 4.23
C LEU A 96 4.40 -4.88 3.34
N LEU A 97 3.94 -4.95 2.08
CA LEU A 97 4.48 -5.92 1.12
C LEU A 97 5.94 -5.61 0.81
N ASP A 98 6.26 -4.35 0.52
CA ASP A 98 7.62 -3.92 0.21
C ASP A 98 8.58 -4.23 1.38
N GLY A 99 8.20 -3.84 2.60
CA GLY A 99 8.99 -4.12 3.80
C GLY A 99 9.12 -5.62 4.11
N TRP A 100 8.08 -6.41 3.86
CA TRP A 100 8.14 -7.87 4.04
C TRP A 100 9.06 -8.51 3.00
N LYS A 101 9.06 -8.05 1.75
CA LYS A 101 9.97 -8.55 0.70
C LYS A 101 11.44 -8.27 0.99
N LEU A 102 11.77 -7.22 1.77
CA LEU A 102 13.15 -7.00 2.23
C LEU A 102 13.67 -8.15 3.10
N LEU A 103 12.77 -8.81 3.85
CA LEU A 103 13.09 -9.95 4.71
C LEU A 103 12.90 -11.30 4.01
N HIS A 104 12.17 -11.33 2.90
CA HIS A 104 11.80 -12.52 2.13
C HIS A 104 12.00 -12.30 0.62
N PRO A 105 13.22 -12.00 0.16
CA PRO A 105 13.48 -11.63 -1.23
C PRO A 105 13.15 -12.74 -2.24
N GLU A 106 13.18 -14.00 -1.82
CA GLU A 106 12.87 -15.18 -2.63
C GLU A 106 11.39 -15.50 -2.74
N ALA A 107 10.54 -14.86 -1.92
CA ALA A 107 9.13 -15.16 -1.91
C ALA A 107 8.48 -14.78 -3.26
N PRO A 108 7.72 -15.70 -3.88
CA PRO A 108 7.14 -15.48 -5.21
C PRO A 108 5.86 -14.64 -5.11
N LEU A 109 5.95 -13.44 -4.52
CA LEU A 109 4.84 -12.49 -4.38
C LEU A 109 5.10 -11.21 -5.17
N VAL A 110 4.07 -10.76 -5.87
CA VAL A 110 4.06 -9.51 -6.64
C VAL A 110 2.87 -8.66 -6.24
N ALA A 111 3.02 -7.34 -6.34
CA ALA A 111 1.88 -6.44 -6.23
C ALA A 111 1.09 -6.46 -7.56
N ALA A 112 -0.23 -6.60 -7.48
CA ALA A 112 -1.15 -6.39 -8.61
C ALA A 112 -0.99 -4.98 -9.21
N ALA A 113 -1.62 -4.68 -10.35
CA ALA A 113 -1.66 -3.30 -10.86
C ALA A 113 -2.69 -2.43 -10.13
N TRP A 114 -3.72 -3.03 -9.53
CA TRP A 114 -4.73 -2.31 -8.75
C TRP A 114 -4.11 -1.58 -7.55
N ARG A 115 -4.46 -0.30 -7.39
CA ARG A 115 -3.98 0.60 -6.34
C ARG A 115 -5.14 1.46 -5.86
N LYS A 116 -5.27 1.60 -4.54
CA LYS A 116 -6.22 2.54 -3.92
C LYS A 116 -5.48 3.53 -3.02
N PRO A 117 -5.30 4.79 -3.43
CA PRO A 117 -4.80 5.83 -2.54
C PRO A 117 -5.70 5.99 -1.32
N ILE A 118 -5.10 6.15 -0.14
CA ILE A 118 -5.85 6.28 1.13
C ILE A 118 -5.82 7.69 1.72
N GLY A 119 -5.42 8.69 0.92
CA GLY A 119 -5.46 10.10 1.30
C GLY A 119 -4.43 10.51 2.37
N VAL A 120 -3.38 9.72 2.55
CA VAL A 120 -2.26 10.01 3.46
C VAL A 120 -0.98 10.08 2.65
N ASN A 121 -0.25 11.19 2.76
CA ASN A 121 1.08 11.30 2.18
C ASN A 121 2.17 11.18 3.25
N LEU A 122 3.34 10.68 2.85
CA LEU A 122 4.53 10.49 3.68
C LEU A 122 5.58 11.54 3.33
N GLY A 123 6.07 12.24 4.35
CA GLY A 123 7.20 13.16 4.29
C GLY A 123 8.23 12.80 5.37
N PHE A 124 9.45 13.34 5.26
CA PHE A 124 10.46 13.20 6.30
C PHE A 124 10.10 14.04 7.52
N VAL A 125 10.41 13.53 8.72
CA VAL A 125 10.23 14.28 9.97
C VAL A 125 11.56 14.89 10.38
N THR A 126 11.54 16.20 10.65
CA THR A 126 12.70 16.98 11.10
C THR A 126 12.40 17.64 12.44
N LEU A 127 13.43 18.10 13.16
CA LEU A 127 13.21 19.09 14.22
C LEU A 127 12.64 20.37 13.61
N ALA A 128 11.70 21.03 14.28
CA ALA A 128 11.08 22.25 13.77
C ALA A 128 12.13 23.34 13.51
N SER A 129 13.18 23.39 14.35
CA SER A 129 14.32 24.31 14.24
C SER A 129 15.29 23.98 13.10
N ALA A 130 15.27 22.76 12.54
CA ALA A 130 16.13 22.34 11.44
C ALA A 130 15.59 22.84 10.08
N THR A 131 15.37 24.16 9.98
CA THR A 131 14.74 24.79 8.81
C THR A 131 15.54 24.60 7.54
N ALA A 132 16.87 24.72 7.58
CA ALA A 132 17.74 24.51 6.43
C ALA A 132 17.66 23.08 5.87
N VAL A 133 17.63 22.07 6.76
CA VAL A 133 17.48 20.66 6.36
C VAL A 133 16.10 20.43 5.74
N ARG A 134 15.04 20.95 6.37
CA ARG A 134 13.69 20.82 5.84
C ARG A 134 13.53 21.49 4.48
N GLN A 135 14.10 22.69 4.28
CA GLN A 135 14.08 23.38 2.99
C GLN A 135 14.78 22.56 1.90
N ALA A 136 15.96 22.01 2.19
CA ALA A 136 16.68 21.17 1.24
C ALA A 136 15.89 19.90 0.86
N LEU A 137 15.21 19.28 1.82
CA LEU A 137 14.31 18.15 1.57
C LEU A 137 13.13 18.56 0.68
N ASP A 138 12.47 19.67 1.02
CA ASP A 138 11.31 20.18 0.29
C ASP A 138 11.65 20.50 -1.17
N ASP A 139 12.78 21.16 -1.41
CA ASP A 139 13.24 21.50 -2.75
C ASP A 139 13.59 20.25 -3.56
N THR A 140 14.32 19.30 -2.93
CA THR A 140 14.70 18.03 -3.56
C THR A 140 13.47 17.23 -3.94
N ILE A 141 12.51 17.07 -3.03
CA ILE A 141 11.27 16.32 -3.26
C ILE A 141 10.43 16.98 -4.34
N THR A 142 10.31 18.32 -4.30
CA THR A 142 9.55 19.08 -5.30
C THR A 142 10.13 18.87 -6.70
N GLN A 143 11.46 18.98 -6.84
CA GLN A 143 12.14 18.76 -8.11
C GLN A 143 12.03 17.29 -8.56
N ALA A 144 12.33 16.34 -7.68
CA ALA A 144 12.33 14.90 -7.98
C ALA A 144 10.94 14.36 -8.33
N ARG A 145 9.88 15.01 -7.84
CA ARG A 145 8.51 14.72 -8.24
C ARG A 145 8.20 15.30 -9.62
N ALA A 146 8.66 16.52 -9.91
CA ALA A 146 8.41 17.19 -11.18
C ALA A 146 9.13 16.51 -12.36
N ASP A 147 10.34 16.00 -12.14
CA ASP A 147 11.16 15.34 -13.17
C ASP A 147 11.03 13.80 -13.19
N GLY A 148 10.21 13.23 -12.30
CA GLY A 148 9.92 11.79 -12.26
C GLY A 148 10.95 10.94 -11.53
N ARG A 149 12.02 11.52 -10.97
CA ARG A 149 13.05 10.76 -10.24
C ARG A 149 12.52 9.97 -9.05
N LEU A 150 11.50 10.46 -8.33
CA LEU A 150 10.92 9.69 -7.21
C LEU A 150 10.36 8.33 -7.68
N ALA A 151 9.66 8.31 -8.82
CA ALA A 151 9.14 7.07 -9.38
C ALA A 151 10.27 6.16 -9.88
N ALA A 152 11.31 6.75 -10.48
CA ALA A 152 12.49 6.02 -10.95
C ALA A 152 13.24 5.34 -9.79
N TRP A 153 13.54 6.07 -8.72
CA TRP A 153 14.21 5.52 -7.54
C TRP A 153 13.41 4.39 -6.89
N ALA A 154 12.08 4.53 -6.80
CA ALA A 154 11.25 3.45 -6.28
C ALA A 154 11.31 2.19 -7.16
N ALA A 155 11.32 2.36 -8.48
CA ALA A 155 11.46 1.24 -9.41
C ALA A 155 12.84 0.57 -9.33
N GLU A 156 13.91 1.35 -9.19
CA GLU A 156 15.29 0.87 -9.00
C GLU A 156 15.41 0.03 -7.72
N GLU A 157 14.78 0.47 -6.63
CA GLU A 157 14.75 -0.24 -5.34
C GLU A 157 13.70 -1.37 -5.30
N GLY A 158 12.90 -1.54 -6.36
CA GLY A 158 11.88 -2.58 -6.44
C GLY A 158 10.72 -2.42 -5.44
N VAL A 159 10.45 -1.19 -5.00
CA VAL A 159 9.39 -0.87 -4.03
C VAL A 159 8.19 -0.20 -4.70
N SER A 160 7.03 -0.31 -4.06
CA SER A 160 5.81 0.29 -4.56
C SER A 160 5.80 1.79 -4.31
N TRP A 161 5.53 2.58 -5.34
CA TRP A 161 5.36 4.03 -5.22
C TRP A 161 4.02 4.49 -5.77
N ALA A 162 3.42 5.45 -5.06
CA ALA A 162 2.28 6.22 -5.53
C ALA A 162 2.59 7.71 -5.34
N PRO A 163 2.21 8.56 -6.30
CA PRO A 163 2.45 9.99 -6.17
C PRO A 163 1.65 10.58 -5.00
N PRO A 164 2.24 11.50 -4.21
CA PRO A 164 1.48 12.29 -3.24
C PRO A 164 0.35 13.08 -3.91
N VAL A 165 -0.79 13.18 -3.23
CA VAL A 165 -1.97 13.94 -3.68
C VAL A 165 -2.19 15.18 -2.82
N THR A 166 -2.76 16.25 -3.38
CA THR A 166 -3.13 17.44 -2.59
C THR A 166 -4.54 17.30 -2.00
N PRO A 167 -4.78 17.71 -0.74
CA PRO A 167 -3.83 18.28 0.22
C PRO A 167 -2.88 17.21 0.80
N GLU A 168 -1.71 17.64 1.30
CA GLU A 168 -0.69 16.74 1.87
C GLU A 168 -1.24 15.86 3.01
N ILE A 169 -2.19 16.40 3.78
CA ILE A 169 -2.99 15.66 4.75
C ILE A 169 -4.46 15.81 4.32
N GLY A 170 -5.04 14.74 3.78
CA GLY A 170 -6.45 14.69 3.44
C GLY A 170 -7.36 14.56 4.67
N ARG A 171 -8.68 14.70 4.45
CA ARG A 171 -9.70 14.35 5.47
C ARG A 171 -9.87 12.83 5.65
N GLY A 172 -9.04 12.03 4.99
CA GLY A 172 -9.24 10.60 4.78
C GLY A 172 -10.25 10.32 3.66
N PRO A 173 -10.31 9.08 3.17
CA PRO A 173 -11.24 8.69 2.12
C PRO A 173 -12.67 8.62 2.68
N SER A 174 -13.62 9.20 1.95
CA SER A 174 -15.05 9.05 2.18
C SER A 174 -15.53 7.63 1.89
N MET A 175 -16.68 7.27 2.43
CA MET A 175 -17.32 5.97 2.15
C MET A 175 -17.59 5.76 0.65
N ALA A 176 -17.92 6.84 -0.07
CA ALA A 176 -18.11 6.80 -1.52
C ALA A 176 -16.79 6.50 -2.25
N GLU A 177 -15.70 7.15 -1.85
CA GLU A 177 -14.37 6.91 -2.41
C GLU A 177 -13.87 5.49 -2.12
N LEU A 178 -14.17 4.93 -0.93
CA LEU A 178 -13.80 3.56 -0.59
C LEU A 178 -14.60 2.49 -1.36
N ALA A 179 -15.83 2.82 -1.79
CA ALA A 179 -16.68 1.90 -2.54
C ALA A 179 -16.41 1.89 -4.06
N ALA A 180 -15.74 2.92 -4.57
CA ALA A 180 -15.31 3.03 -5.96
C ALA A 180 -14.01 2.23 -6.21
N ASP A 181 -13.70 1.92 -7.47
CA ASP A 181 -12.34 1.54 -7.89
C ASP A 181 -11.46 2.80 -7.96
#